data_AF-A0A7Y8L572-F1
#
_entry.id   AF-A0A7Y8L572-F1
#
_cell.length_a   1.000
_cell.length_b   1.000
_cell.length_c   1.000
_cell.angle_alpha   90.00
_cell.angle_beta   90.00
_cell.angle_gamma   90.00
#
_symmetry.space_group_name_H-M   'P 1'
#
loop_
_entity.id
_entity.type
_entity.pdbx_description
1 polymer ?
#
loop_
_entity_poly.entity_id
_entity_poly.type
_entity_poly.pdbx_seq_one_letter_code
_entity_poly.pdbx_strand_id
1 'polypeptide(L)'
;MRRKLLGLLAAAVLVLGFAGQASALFEDLQLVRVVYQNNGTVELATSLGNVNTLAGGSNVTVGDGTSGFQLTDFSGAGWANLQVGYYARNAGLQYDAWTSGPLAGGQMSGPTKIANFTNAATYTAGYYQTLTPTGNTVTAVTTNLNSYVDNMNNGGTSPGTFAAFIPAGNGEVSLAAIATLGYVEQLLYKYDYTSPGNPASAGVAVAKIRTWVTPGADGTLGTADDLSGTTINPTEQVVPIPPAVLLLGSGLLGLIGLRRRAS
;
A
#
# COMPACT_ATOMS: atom_id res chain seq x y z
N MET A 1 25.33 40.57 -15.30
CA MET A 1 25.62 39.17 -14.89
C MET A 1 25.04 38.79 -13.53
N ARG A 2 25.20 39.58 -12.45
CA ARG A 2 24.72 39.23 -11.09
C ARG A 2 23.23 38.84 -10.98
N ARG A 3 22.35 39.48 -11.75
CA ARG A 3 20.90 39.17 -11.77
C ARG A 3 20.57 37.80 -12.41
N LYS A 4 21.38 37.33 -13.38
CA LYS A 4 21.19 36.02 -14.01
C LYS A 4 21.67 34.87 -13.12
N LEU A 5 22.70 35.11 -12.29
CA LEU A 5 23.22 34.13 -11.34
C LEU A 5 22.25 33.85 -10.18
N LEU A 6 21.58 34.90 -9.67
CA LEU A 6 20.57 34.77 -8.62
C LEU A 6 19.35 33.96 -9.07
N GLY A 7 18.90 34.14 -10.32
CA GLY A 7 17.81 33.33 -10.88
C GLY A 7 18.18 31.86 -11.04
N LEU A 8 19.43 31.56 -11.38
CA LEU A 8 19.93 30.20 -11.56
C LEU A 8 20.10 29.47 -10.22
N LEU A 9 20.57 30.18 -9.18
CA LEU A 9 20.61 29.67 -7.80
C LEU A 9 19.22 29.42 -7.23
N ALA A 10 18.26 30.32 -7.44
CA ALA A 10 16.88 30.13 -7.00
C ALA A 10 16.20 28.94 -7.69
N ALA A 11 16.43 28.76 -9.00
CA ALA A 11 15.94 27.61 -9.74
C ALA A 11 16.58 26.29 -9.25
N ALA A 12 17.88 26.27 -8.98
CA ALA A 12 18.56 25.09 -8.45
C ALA A 12 18.06 24.71 -7.04
N VAL A 13 17.84 25.67 -6.15
CA VAL A 13 17.27 25.42 -4.81
C VAL A 13 15.83 24.92 -4.91
N LEU A 14 15.02 25.45 -5.83
CA LEU A 14 13.67 24.93 -6.06
C LEU A 14 13.71 23.48 -6.54
N VAL A 15 14.53 23.17 -7.55
CA VAL A 15 14.62 21.81 -8.12
C VAL A 15 15.14 20.79 -7.11
N LEU A 16 16.15 21.17 -6.31
CA LEU A 16 16.66 20.31 -5.22
C LEU A 16 15.65 20.13 -4.08
N GLY A 17 14.83 21.15 -3.80
CA GLY A 17 13.80 21.09 -2.76
C GLY A 17 12.65 20.12 -3.08
N PHE A 18 12.25 20.01 -4.35
CA PHE A 18 11.21 19.07 -4.77
C PHE A 18 11.75 17.64 -4.96
N ALA A 19 13.00 17.47 -5.40
CA ALA A 19 13.61 16.14 -5.56
C ALA A 19 13.82 15.41 -4.22
N GLY A 20 14.00 16.14 -3.11
CA GLY A 20 14.25 15.54 -1.79
C GLY A 20 13.05 14.82 -1.17
N GLN A 21 11.82 15.22 -1.48
CA GLN A 21 10.63 14.63 -0.84
C GLN A 21 10.38 13.20 -1.30
N ALA A 22 10.52 12.92 -2.60
CA ALA A 22 10.38 11.57 -3.14
C ALA A 22 11.50 10.63 -2.65
N SER A 23 12.71 11.15 -2.42
CA SER A 23 13.85 10.36 -1.93
C SER A 23 13.67 9.84 -0.50
N ALA A 24 12.96 10.58 0.37
CA ALA A 24 12.63 10.13 1.72
C ALA A 24 11.50 9.10 1.74
N LEU A 25 10.70 9.05 0.68
CA LEU A 25 9.71 8.01 0.45
C LEU A 25 10.43 6.77 -0.11
N PHE A 26 9.98 5.57 0.25
CA PHE A 26 10.55 4.29 -0.22
C PHE A 26 12.00 4.01 0.21
N GLU A 27 12.48 4.65 1.28
CA GLU A 27 13.74 4.29 1.93
C GLU A 27 13.71 2.88 2.54
N ASP A 28 14.85 2.45 3.07
CA ASP A 28 14.95 1.20 3.81
C ASP A 28 13.98 1.17 5.00
N LEU A 29 13.47 -0.01 5.33
CA LEU A 29 12.45 -0.25 6.37
C LEU A 29 11.10 0.45 6.14
N GLN A 30 10.84 1.07 4.99
CA GLN A 30 9.51 1.56 4.65
C GLN A 30 8.61 0.42 4.20
N LEU A 31 7.42 0.30 4.78
CA LEU A 31 6.37 -0.57 4.28
C LEU A 31 5.75 0.06 3.04
N VAL A 32 5.85 -0.62 1.92
CA VAL A 32 5.33 -0.17 0.63
C VAL A 32 4.09 -0.99 0.30
N ARG A 33 2.98 -0.31 0.01
CA ARG A 33 1.80 -0.90 -0.64
C ARG A 33 1.92 -0.69 -2.13
N VAL A 34 1.74 -1.74 -2.93
CA VAL A 34 1.62 -1.62 -4.38
C VAL A 34 0.25 -2.14 -4.81
N VAL A 35 -0.51 -1.29 -5.49
CA VAL A 35 -1.76 -1.67 -6.16
C VAL A 35 -1.52 -1.60 -7.66
N TYR A 36 -1.84 -2.67 -8.38
CA TYR A 36 -1.64 -2.71 -9.83
C TYR A 36 -2.78 -3.45 -10.52
N GLN A 37 -2.96 -3.17 -11.80
CA GLN A 37 -3.90 -3.87 -12.66
C GLN A 37 -3.23 -5.07 -13.34
N ASN A 38 -3.82 -6.25 -13.23
CA ASN A 38 -3.39 -7.42 -13.99
C ASN A 38 -3.48 -7.13 -15.49
N ASN A 39 -2.37 -7.32 -16.20
CA ASN A 39 -2.22 -6.97 -17.63
C ASN A 39 -2.45 -5.48 -17.94
N GLY A 40 -2.41 -4.60 -16.92
CA GLY A 40 -2.49 -3.16 -17.09
C GLY A 40 -1.11 -2.49 -17.24
N THR A 41 -1.13 -1.19 -17.51
CA THR A 41 0.09 -0.39 -17.70
C THR A 41 0.50 0.42 -16.47
N VAL A 42 -0.31 0.40 -15.42
CA VAL A 42 -0.17 1.27 -14.23
C VAL A 42 -0.03 0.44 -12.97
N GLU A 43 0.90 0.85 -12.11
CA GLU A 43 0.98 0.48 -10.71
C GLU A 43 1.07 1.74 -9.84
N LEU A 44 0.44 1.71 -8.67
CA LEU A 44 0.51 2.75 -7.67
C LEU A 44 1.27 2.22 -6.47
N ALA A 45 2.34 2.90 -6.08
CA ALA A 45 3.12 2.57 -4.91
C ALA A 45 2.94 3.64 -3.83
N THR A 46 2.56 3.23 -2.63
CA THR A 46 2.39 4.12 -1.47
C THR A 46 3.38 3.74 -0.39
N SER A 47 4.19 4.70 0.08
CA SER A 47 5.01 4.54 1.28
C SER A 47 4.14 4.74 2.53
N LEU A 48 3.95 3.69 3.33
CA LEU A 48 3.06 3.70 4.49
C LEU A 48 3.74 4.13 5.79
N GLY A 49 5.08 4.17 5.81
CA GLY A 49 5.88 4.47 7.00
C GLY A 49 6.79 3.31 7.40
N ASN A 50 7.51 3.49 8.51
CA ASN A 50 8.48 2.50 8.98
C ASN A 50 7.77 1.20 9.44
N VAL A 51 8.16 0.06 8.87
CA VAL A 51 7.54 -1.24 9.10
C VAL A 51 7.66 -1.72 10.55
N ASN A 52 8.76 -1.39 11.24
CA ASN A 52 8.96 -1.81 12.63
C ASN A 52 8.01 -1.06 13.58
N THR A 53 7.74 0.21 13.31
CA THR A 53 6.75 0.98 14.06
C THR A 53 5.33 0.52 13.76
N LEU A 54 5.00 0.30 12.49
CA LEU A 54 3.66 -0.09 12.07
C LEU A 54 3.29 -1.50 12.55
N ALA A 55 4.18 -2.48 12.41
CA ALA A 55 3.90 -3.86 12.80
C ALA A 55 3.69 -4.02 14.31
N GLY A 56 4.34 -3.20 15.13
CA GLY A 56 4.14 -3.16 16.59
C GLY A 56 2.96 -2.30 17.05
N GLY A 57 2.36 -1.51 16.16
CA GLY A 57 1.25 -0.61 16.48
C GLY A 57 -0.10 -1.31 16.56
N SER A 58 -1.01 -0.78 17.38
CA SER A 58 -2.40 -1.24 17.43
C SER A 58 -3.27 -0.35 16.54
N ASN A 59 -3.99 -0.95 15.59
CA ASN A 59 -5.04 -0.33 14.78
C ASN A 59 -4.68 1.05 14.20
N VAL A 60 -3.70 1.09 13.28
CA VAL A 60 -3.21 2.33 12.66
C VAL A 60 -3.68 2.42 11.21
N THR A 61 -4.36 3.51 10.85
CA THR A 61 -4.71 3.81 9.46
C THR A 61 -3.64 4.67 8.80
N VAL A 62 -3.21 4.25 7.61
CA VAL A 62 -2.14 4.86 6.80
C VAL A 62 -2.48 4.77 5.31
N GLY A 63 -1.84 5.61 4.49
CA GLY A 63 -2.00 5.58 3.03
C GLY A 63 -3.42 5.91 2.58
N ASP A 64 -4.12 6.76 3.35
CA ASP A 64 -5.44 7.32 3.07
C ASP A 64 -5.35 8.80 2.63
N GLY A 65 -6.51 9.43 2.39
CA GLY A 65 -6.60 10.81 1.93
C GLY A 65 -5.86 11.02 0.60
N THR A 66 -4.91 11.96 0.57
CA THR A 66 -4.09 12.24 -0.63
C THR A 66 -3.14 11.11 -1.02
N SER A 67 -2.93 10.13 -0.13
CA SER A 67 -2.13 8.92 -0.41
C SER A 67 -3.00 7.69 -0.72
N GLY A 68 -4.32 7.85 -0.75
CA GLY A 68 -5.24 6.82 -1.24
C GLY A 68 -5.07 6.55 -2.73
N PHE A 69 -5.58 5.41 -3.17
CA PHE A 69 -5.79 5.06 -4.58
C PHE A 69 -7.28 5.01 -4.91
N GLN A 70 -7.62 5.17 -6.18
CA GLN A 70 -8.99 5.13 -6.67
C GLN A 70 -9.07 4.20 -7.87
N LEU A 71 -10.27 3.66 -8.16
CA LEU A 71 -10.46 2.81 -9.34
C LEU A 71 -10.16 3.57 -10.64
N THR A 72 -10.43 4.88 -10.65
CA THR A 72 -10.17 5.77 -11.79
C THR A 72 -8.69 5.95 -12.11
N ASP A 73 -7.78 5.61 -11.20
CA ASP A 73 -6.34 5.57 -11.48
C ASP A 73 -5.97 4.43 -12.46
N PHE A 74 -6.87 3.45 -12.64
CA PHE A 74 -6.69 2.27 -13.48
C PHE A 74 -7.74 2.26 -14.60
N SER A 75 -7.42 2.91 -15.73
CA SER A 75 -8.37 3.09 -16.84
C SER A 75 -9.00 1.78 -17.31
N GLY A 76 -10.34 1.69 -17.23
CA GLY A 76 -11.12 0.54 -17.68
C GLY A 76 -11.03 -0.69 -16.78
N ALA A 77 -10.41 -0.60 -15.60
CA ALA A 77 -10.35 -1.69 -14.64
C ALA A 77 -11.61 -1.75 -13.77
N GLY A 78 -11.98 -2.96 -13.34
CA GLY A 78 -12.81 -3.19 -12.16
C GLY A 78 -11.95 -3.68 -10.99
N TRP A 79 -12.51 -3.68 -9.77
CA TRP A 79 -11.81 -4.15 -8.56
C TRP A 79 -11.23 -5.56 -8.69
N ALA A 80 -11.90 -6.45 -9.43
CA ALA A 80 -11.41 -7.81 -9.68
C ALA A 80 -10.16 -7.87 -10.58
N ASN A 81 -9.87 -6.82 -11.35
CA ASN A 81 -8.67 -6.72 -12.17
C ASN A 81 -7.45 -6.23 -11.36
N LEU A 82 -7.67 -5.71 -10.15
CA LEU A 82 -6.61 -5.15 -9.33
C LEU A 82 -6.08 -6.17 -8.31
N GLN A 83 -4.79 -6.09 -8.06
CA GLN A 83 -4.07 -6.82 -7.04
C GLN A 83 -3.42 -5.84 -6.08
N VAL A 84 -3.24 -6.26 -4.83
CA VAL A 84 -2.44 -5.52 -3.85
C VAL A 84 -1.39 -6.43 -3.21
N GLY A 85 -0.18 -5.88 -3.09
CA GLY A 85 0.93 -6.48 -2.37
C GLY A 85 1.57 -5.48 -1.42
N TYR A 86 2.16 -6.00 -0.35
CA TYR A 86 2.92 -5.21 0.61
C TYR A 86 4.32 -5.79 0.76
N TYR A 87 5.32 -4.93 0.80
CA TYR A 87 6.68 -5.36 1.09
C TYR A 87 7.48 -4.30 1.82
N ALA A 88 8.48 -4.75 2.58
CA ALA A 88 9.55 -3.91 3.11
C ALA A 88 10.86 -4.71 3.08
N ARG A 89 11.98 -4.00 3.10
CA ARG A 89 13.31 -4.60 3.21
C ARG A 89 14.11 -3.90 4.29
N ASN A 90 15.10 -4.60 4.82
CA ASN A 90 16.27 -4.05 5.47
C ASN A 90 17.48 -4.37 4.57
N ALA A 91 18.05 -3.34 3.95
CA ALA A 91 19.20 -3.42 3.06
C ALA A 91 20.54 -3.26 3.81
N GLY A 92 20.49 -3.11 5.14
CA GLY A 92 21.65 -3.03 6.01
C GLY A 92 22.34 -4.38 6.24
N LEU A 93 23.06 -4.49 7.36
CA LEU A 93 23.76 -5.72 7.74
C LEU A 93 22.83 -6.89 8.10
N GLN A 94 21.53 -6.61 8.25
CA GLN A 94 20.47 -7.58 8.51
C GLN A 94 19.61 -7.64 7.24
N TYR A 95 19.44 -8.84 6.69
CA TYR A 95 18.68 -9.07 5.46
C TYR A 95 17.22 -9.37 5.79
N ASP A 96 16.59 -8.50 6.59
CA ASP A 96 15.20 -8.69 6.96
C ASP A 96 14.28 -8.38 5.78
N ALA A 97 13.26 -9.21 5.60
CA ALA A 97 12.22 -9.01 4.61
C ALA A 97 10.85 -9.03 5.26
N TRP A 98 9.96 -8.20 4.72
CA TRP A 98 8.54 -8.27 4.99
C TRP A 98 7.79 -8.42 3.68
N THR A 99 6.86 -9.35 3.66
CA THR A 99 5.95 -9.57 2.53
C THR A 99 4.55 -9.81 3.04
N SER A 100 3.54 -9.32 2.32
CA SER A 100 2.17 -9.74 2.57
C SER A 100 1.98 -11.22 2.19
N GLY A 101 0.94 -11.83 2.74
CA GLY A 101 0.58 -13.21 2.45
C GLY A 101 -0.82 -13.58 2.94
N PRO A 102 -1.19 -14.86 2.86
CA PRO A 102 -2.54 -15.33 3.18
C PRO A 102 -2.84 -15.20 4.68
N LEU A 103 -4.13 -15.18 5.03
CA LEU A 103 -4.58 -15.17 6.44
C LEU A 103 -4.37 -16.52 7.16
N ALA A 104 -4.19 -17.60 6.41
CA ALA A 104 -4.03 -18.95 6.93
C ALA A 104 -2.96 -19.73 6.15
N GLY A 105 -2.40 -20.77 6.76
CA GLY A 105 -1.42 -21.66 6.13
C GLY A 105 0.04 -21.19 6.19
N GLY A 106 0.29 -19.98 6.69
CA GLY A 106 1.64 -19.42 6.77
C GLY A 106 2.22 -19.06 5.41
N GLN A 107 3.46 -18.58 5.40
CA GLN A 107 4.20 -18.28 4.19
C GLN A 107 5.64 -18.76 4.34
N MET A 108 6.19 -19.37 3.30
CA MET A 108 7.56 -19.89 3.30
C MET A 108 8.36 -19.20 2.22
N SER A 109 9.56 -18.78 2.59
CA SER A 109 10.52 -18.20 1.66
C SER A 109 11.36 -19.27 0.96
N GLY A 110 11.82 -18.97 -0.25
CA GLY A 110 12.74 -19.81 -1.00
C GLY A 110 14.16 -19.78 -0.43
N PRO A 111 14.93 -20.87 -0.55
CA PRO A 111 16.33 -20.90 -0.15
C PRO A 111 17.15 -19.97 -1.07
N THR A 112 18.09 -19.24 -0.48
CA THR A 112 19.02 -18.31 -1.15
C THR A 112 18.33 -17.23 -2.00
N LYS A 113 17.09 -16.87 -1.67
CA LYS A 113 16.30 -15.87 -2.40
C LYS A 113 16.25 -14.49 -1.76
N ILE A 114 16.76 -14.31 -0.54
CA ILE A 114 16.70 -13.00 0.11
C ILE A 114 17.46 -11.92 -0.65
N ALA A 115 18.61 -12.26 -1.24
CA ALA A 115 19.37 -11.32 -2.07
C ALA A 115 18.59 -10.88 -3.32
N ASN A 116 17.85 -11.79 -3.95
CA ASN A 116 16.98 -11.47 -5.09
C ASN A 116 15.88 -10.49 -4.68
N PHE A 117 15.20 -10.78 -3.56
CA PHE A 117 14.19 -9.89 -3.00
C PHE A 117 14.75 -8.50 -2.69
N THR A 118 15.87 -8.43 -1.96
CA THR A 118 16.49 -7.15 -1.57
C THR A 118 16.92 -6.34 -2.79
N ASN A 119 17.49 -6.98 -3.82
CA ASN A 119 17.89 -6.31 -5.06
C ASN A 119 16.67 -5.79 -5.84
N ALA A 120 15.65 -6.64 -6.02
CA ALA A 120 14.40 -6.27 -6.68
C ALA A 120 13.73 -5.09 -5.97
N ALA A 121 13.60 -5.17 -4.64
CA ALA A 121 13.06 -4.10 -3.81
C ALA A 121 13.89 -2.81 -3.95
N THR A 122 15.23 -2.92 -4.00
CA THR A 122 16.13 -1.78 -4.16
C THR A 122 15.95 -1.08 -5.50
N TYR A 123 15.89 -1.83 -6.59
CA TYR A 123 15.66 -1.26 -7.92
C TYR A 123 14.28 -0.62 -8.02
N THR A 124 13.24 -1.27 -7.48
CA THR A 124 11.88 -0.73 -7.47
C THR A 124 11.76 0.54 -6.63
N ALA A 125 12.34 0.56 -5.43
CA ALA A 125 12.39 1.79 -4.63
C ALA A 125 13.17 2.91 -5.34
N GLY A 126 14.33 2.59 -5.94
CA GLY A 126 15.11 3.55 -6.69
C GLY A 126 14.33 4.15 -7.86
N TYR A 127 13.49 3.37 -8.54
CA TYR A 127 12.58 3.88 -9.56
C TYR A 127 11.51 4.79 -8.96
N TYR A 128 10.82 4.38 -7.89
CA TYR A 128 9.80 5.20 -7.24
C TYR A 128 10.31 6.55 -6.74
N GLN A 129 11.55 6.60 -6.26
CA GLN A 129 12.20 7.85 -5.83
C GLN A 129 12.45 8.83 -6.98
N THR A 130 12.42 8.39 -8.24
CA THR A 130 12.52 9.28 -9.41
C THR A 130 11.19 9.88 -9.85
N LEU A 131 10.07 9.38 -9.31
CA LEU A 131 8.72 9.79 -9.69
C LEU A 131 8.24 10.94 -8.80
N THR A 132 7.29 11.73 -9.32
CA THR A 132 6.67 12.80 -8.54
C THR A 132 5.53 12.24 -7.69
N PRO A 133 5.59 12.37 -6.35
CA PRO A 133 4.56 11.84 -5.48
C PRO A 133 3.35 12.77 -5.37
N THR A 134 2.17 12.19 -5.17
CA THR A 134 0.98 12.83 -4.63
C THR A 134 0.77 12.28 -3.23
N GLY A 135 0.94 13.12 -2.21
CA GLY A 135 1.07 12.62 -0.83
C GLY A 135 2.28 11.69 -0.71
N ASN A 136 2.06 10.46 -0.26
CA ASN A 136 3.08 9.42 -0.17
C ASN A 136 2.97 8.37 -1.30
N THR A 137 2.16 8.65 -2.33
CA THR A 137 1.89 7.73 -3.44
C THR A 137 2.55 8.21 -4.72
N VAL A 138 3.15 7.29 -5.48
CA VAL A 138 3.65 7.54 -6.83
C VAL A 138 2.91 6.65 -7.84
N THR A 139 2.71 7.17 -9.06
CA THR A 139 2.18 6.42 -10.19
C THR A 139 3.32 6.00 -11.11
N ALA A 140 3.49 4.70 -11.28
CA ALA A 140 4.53 4.08 -12.09
C ALA A 140 3.94 3.31 -13.28
N VAL A 141 4.77 3.08 -14.29
CA VAL A 141 4.40 2.25 -15.44
C VAL A 141 4.95 0.83 -15.29
N THR A 142 4.10 -0.17 -15.51
CA THR A 142 4.46 -1.59 -15.33
C THR A 142 5.47 -2.10 -16.38
N THR A 143 5.66 -1.34 -17.47
CA THR A 143 6.63 -1.65 -18.53
C THR A 143 8.06 -1.19 -18.20
N ASN A 144 8.26 -0.45 -17.12
CA ASN A 144 9.59 -0.12 -16.64
C ASN A 144 10.24 -1.39 -16.05
N LEU A 145 11.49 -1.68 -16.42
CA LEU A 145 12.24 -2.84 -15.91
C LEU A 145 12.47 -2.78 -14.40
N ASN A 146 12.35 -1.59 -13.79
CA ASN A 146 12.43 -1.40 -12.36
C ASN A 146 11.06 -1.32 -11.69
N SER A 147 9.95 -1.47 -12.41
CA SER A 147 8.61 -1.52 -11.80
C SER A 147 8.47 -2.69 -10.82
N TYR A 148 7.50 -2.62 -9.92
CA TYR A 148 7.16 -3.73 -9.04
C TYR A 148 6.69 -4.94 -9.85
N VAL A 149 5.80 -4.73 -10.84
CA VAL A 149 5.32 -5.84 -11.67
C VAL A 149 6.47 -6.56 -12.40
N ASP A 150 7.48 -5.84 -12.88
CA ASP A 150 8.64 -6.47 -13.54
C ASP A 150 9.55 -7.19 -12.53
N ASN A 151 10.03 -6.47 -11.51
CA ASN A 151 11.01 -6.99 -10.55
C ASN A 151 10.46 -8.01 -9.57
N MET A 152 9.25 -7.79 -9.03
CA MET A 152 8.65 -8.63 -7.98
C MET A 152 7.79 -9.74 -8.54
N ASN A 153 7.13 -9.51 -9.67
CA ASN A 153 6.19 -10.46 -10.26
C ASN A 153 6.68 -11.11 -11.56
N ASN A 154 7.97 -10.95 -11.89
CA ASN A 154 8.60 -11.50 -13.08
C ASN A 154 7.85 -11.08 -14.36
N GLY A 155 7.70 -9.78 -14.56
CA GLY A 155 6.92 -9.22 -15.68
C GLY A 155 5.43 -9.55 -15.61
N GLY A 156 4.89 -9.74 -14.40
CA GLY A 156 3.50 -10.13 -14.17
C GLY A 156 3.16 -11.60 -14.43
N THR A 157 4.13 -12.47 -14.77
CA THR A 157 3.86 -13.91 -14.98
C THR A 157 3.71 -14.68 -13.68
N SER A 158 4.25 -14.14 -12.59
CA SER A 158 4.31 -14.81 -11.29
C SER A 158 3.90 -13.86 -10.15
N PRO A 159 2.64 -13.36 -10.12
CA PRO A 159 2.13 -12.51 -9.05
C PRO A 159 2.38 -13.08 -7.66
N GLY A 160 2.72 -12.22 -6.71
CA GLY A 160 2.86 -12.59 -5.30
C GLY A 160 4.09 -13.47 -5.00
N THR A 161 5.02 -13.61 -5.94
CA THR A 161 6.28 -14.35 -5.69
C THR A 161 7.39 -13.49 -5.13
N PHE A 162 7.30 -12.16 -5.21
CA PHE A 162 8.29 -11.21 -4.70
C PHE A 162 9.74 -11.55 -5.13
N ALA A 163 9.99 -11.56 -6.43
CA ALA A 163 11.27 -11.97 -7.04
C ALA A 163 11.64 -13.43 -6.71
N ALA A 164 10.65 -14.32 -6.76
CA ALA A 164 10.74 -15.74 -6.37
C ALA A 164 11.09 -15.98 -4.90
N PHE A 165 11.09 -14.94 -4.06
CA PHE A 165 11.29 -15.07 -2.62
C PHE A 165 10.20 -15.89 -1.95
N ILE A 166 8.95 -15.79 -2.43
CA ILE A 166 7.80 -16.60 -2.00
C ILE A 166 7.44 -17.57 -3.14
N PRO A 167 7.98 -18.80 -3.15
CA PRO A 167 7.79 -19.72 -4.27
C PRO A 167 6.33 -20.11 -4.52
N ALA A 168 5.49 -20.03 -3.49
CA ALA A 168 4.07 -20.34 -3.57
C ALA A 168 3.23 -19.29 -4.33
N GLY A 169 3.77 -18.08 -4.58
CA GLY A 169 3.05 -17.03 -5.31
C GLY A 169 1.79 -16.51 -4.60
N ASN A 170 1.72 -16.66 -3.28
CA ASN A 170 0.55 -16.28 -2.46
C ASN A 170 0.77 -14.96 -1.71
N GLY A 171 1.70 -14.13 -2.18
CA GLY A 171 2.10 -12.89 -1.54
C GLY A 171 1.14 -11.72 -1.75
N GLU A 172 0.26 -11.80 -2.73
CA GLU A 172 -0.67 -10.75 -3.15
C GLU A 172 -2.12 -11.22 -3.00
N VAL A 173 -3.05 -10.28 -2.96
CA VAL A 173 -4.48 -10.57 -2.93
C VAL A 173 -5.24 -9.74 -3.96
N SER A 174 -6.25 -10.36 -4.58
CA SER A 174 -7.16 -9.64 -5.47
C SER A 174 -8.03 -8.68 -4.67
N LEU A 175 -8.26 -7.50 -5.24
CA LEU A 175 -9.18 -6.50 -4.71
C LEU A 175 -10.65 -6.79 -5.02
N ALA A 176 -10.99 -7.92 -5.65
CA ALA A 176 -12.36 -8.27 -6.03
C ALA A 176 -13.38 -8.14 -4.88
N ALA A 177 -13.00 -8.47 -3.65
CA ALA A 177 -13.89 -8.42 -2.50
C ALA A 177 -14.21 -6.99 -2.02
N ILE A 178 -13.53 -5.95 -2.50
CA ILE A 178 -13.88 -4.56 -2.18
C ILE A 178 -15.29 -4.22 -2.66
N ALA A 179 -15.70 -4.71 -3.83
CA ALA A 179 -17.04 -4.45 -4.37
C ALA A 179 -18.19 -4.98 -3.48
N THR A 180 -17.91 -5.93 -2.57
CA THR A 180 -18.94 -6.57 -1.74
C THR A 180 -18.72 -6.35 -0.24
N LEU A 181 -17.47 -6.41 0.23
CA LEU A 181 -17.09 -6.28 1.64
C LEU A 181 -16.54 -4.88 1.98
N GLY A 182 -16.14 -4.09 0.99
CA GLY A 182 -15.44 -2.81 1.18
C GLY A 182 -13.97 -2.95 1.57
N TYR A 183 -13.46 -4.17 1.75
CA TYR A 183 -12.07 -4.41 2.12
C TYR A 183 -11.57 -5.81 1.75
N VAL A 184 -10.24 -5.97 1.76
CA VAL A 184 -9.52 -7.24 1.72
C VAL A 184 -8.49 -7.28 2.85
N GLU A 185 -8.10 -8.48 3.28
CA GLU A 185 -7.15 -8.65 4.37
C GLU A 185 -6.03 -9.63 4.02
N GLN A 186 -4.84 -9.35 4.55
CA GLN A 186 -3.62 -10.15 4.43
C GLN A 186 -2.89 -10.17 5.77
N LEU A 187 -1.95 -11.10 5.94
CA LEU A 187 -0.96 -11.02 7.01
C LEU A 187 0.35 -10.43 6.46
N LEU A 188 1.05 -9.68 7.29
CA LEU A 188 2.43 -9.26 7.04
C LEU A 188 3.37 -10.27 7.71
N TYR A 189 4.23 -10.90 6.92
CA TYR A 189 5.21 -11.87 7.41
C TYR A 189 6.59 -11.24 7.49
N LYS A 190 7.29 -11.39 8.62
CA LYS A 190 8.71 -11.07 8.79
C LYS A 190 9.57 -12.31 8.55
N TYR A 191 10.67 -12.12 7.83
CA TYR A 191 11.76 -13.08 7.71
C TYR A 191 13.04 -12.42 8.25
N ASP A 192 13.67 -13.06 9.23
CA ASP A 192 14.86 -12.53 9.90
C ASP A 192 16.10 -13.30 9.42
N TYR A 193 17.02 -12.60 8.76
CA TYR A 193 18.20 -13.21 8.16
C TYR A 193 19.46 -12.42 8.46
N THR A 194 20.52 -13.15 8.80
CA THR A 194 21.86 -12.60 9.06
C THR A 194 22.80 -12.74 7.86
N SER A 195 22.39 -13.43 6.79
CA SER A 195 23.22 -13.62 5.59
C SER A 195 22.37 -13.89 4.33
N PRO A 196 22.89 -13.60 3.12
CA PRO A 196 22.17 -13.81 1.87
C PRO A 196 22.06 -15.29 1.44
N GLY A 197 22.88 -16.18 2.02
CA GLY A 197 22.83 -17.63 1.78
C GLY A 197 21.74 -18.33 2.58
N ASN A 198 20.60 -17.66 2.81
CA ASN A 198 19.59 -18.10 3.76
C ASN A 198 18.99 -19.47 3.38
N PRO A 199 18.72 -20.37 4.35
CA PRO A 199 17.86 -21.51 4.10
C PRO A 199 16.43 -21.03 3.83
N ALA A 200 15.59 -21.90 3.27
CA ALA A 200 14.16 -21.67 3.27
C ALA A 200 13.68 -21.47 4.71
N SER A 201 12.89 -20.43 4.96
CA SER A 201 12.37 -20.12 6.29
C SER A 201 10.89 -19.82 6.26
N ALA A 202 10.19 -20.23 7.32
CA ALA A 202 8.82 -19.84 7.55
C ALA A 202 8.79 -18.38 8.03
N GLY A 203 7.92 -17.57 7.43
CA GLY A 203 7.68 -16.20 7.86
C GLY A 203 6.92 -16.18 9.18
N VAL A 204 7.26 -15.24 10.05
CA VAL A 204 6.51 -14.96 11.28
C VAL A 204 5.47 -13.90 10.98
N ALA A 205 4.19 -14.19 11.18
CA ALA A 205 3.15 -13.17 11.03
C ALA A 205 3.31 -12.10 12.13
N VAL A 206 3.55 -10.85 11.72
CA VAL A 206 3.81 -9.73 12.63
C VAL A 206 2.68 -8.69 12.64
N ALA A 207 1.83 -8.66 11.62
CA ALA A 207 0.66 -7.79 11.58
C ALA A 207 -0.45 -8.35 10.71
N LYS A 208 -1.69 -7.96 10.99
CA LYS A 208 -2.83 -8.11 10.06
C LYS A 208 -2.99 -6.79 9.29
N ILE A 209 -3.13 -6.85 7.98
CA ILE A 209 -3.29 -5.68 7.11
C ILE A 209 -4.66 -5.73 6.46
N ARG A 210 -5.41 -4.63 6.52
CA ARG A 210 -6.66 -4.44 5.80
C ARG A 210 -6.52 -3.33 4.77
N THR A 211 -6.69 -3.65 3.49
CA THR A 211 -6.87 -2.65 2.43
C THR A 211 -8.35 -2.40 2.27
N TRP A 212 -8.79 -1.15 2.33
CA TRP A 212 -10.21 -0.82 2.26
C TRP A 212 -10.47 0.31 1.25
N VAL A 213 -11.70 0.33 0.75
CA VAL A 213 -12.27 1.42 -0.05
C VAL A 213 -13.69 1.67 0.45
N THR A 214 -14.04 2.94 0.64
CA THR A 214 -15.39 3.37 1.01
C THR A 214 -15.92 4.32 -0.06
N PRO A 215 -17.23 4.23 -0.40
CA PRO A 215 -17.85 5.17 -1.30
C PRO A 215 -17.65 6.61 -0.84
N GLY A 216 -17.53 7.51 -1.81
CA GLY A 216 -17.40 8.94 -1.57
C GLY A 216 -18.71 9.61 -1.14
N ALA A 217 -18.82 10.90 -1.46
CA ALA A 217 -19.98 11.71 -1.13
C ALA A 217 -21.24 11.27 -1.91
N ASP A 218 -21.08 10.64 -3.07
CA ASP A 218 -22.18 10.14 -3.89
C ASP A 218 -22.76 8.80 -3.40
N GLY A 219 -22.13 8.14 -2.41
CA GLY A 219 -22.55 6.86 -1.86
C GLY A 219 -22.37 5.67 -2.82
N THR A 220 -21.67 5.85 -3.94
CA THR A 220 -21.46 4.84 -4.98
C THR A 220 -19.99 4.42 -5.01
N LEU A 221 -19.69 3.12 -5.04
CA LEU A 221 -18.32 2.62 -5.19
C LEU A 221 -17.89 2.61 -6.65
N GLY A 222 -16.60 2.84 -6.89
CA GLY A 222 -15.97 2.83 -8.21
C GLY A 222 -15.93 4.21 -8.88
N THR A 223 -16.15 5.28 -8.13
CA THR A 223 -16.17 6.67 -8.60
C THR A 223 -14.91 7.42 -8.16
N ALA A 224 -14.70 8.61 -8.75
CA ALA A 224 -13.50 9.42 -8.50
C ALA A 224 -13.47 10.06 -7.09
N ASP A 225 -14.53 9.93 -6.30
CA ASP A 225 -14.61 10.41 -4.92
C ASP A 225 -14.50 9.30 -3.87
N ASP A 226 -14.26 8.05 -4.31
CA ASP A 226 -13.93 6.94 -3.41
C ASP A 226 -12.74 7.30 -2.52
N LEU A 227 -12.85 6.91 -1.25
CA LEU A 227 -11.76 7.00 -0.28
C LEU A 227 -11.18 5.61 -0.08
N SER A 228 -9.86 5.50 -0.02
CA SER A 228 -9.19 4.24 0.26
C SER A 228 -8.07 4.41 1.26
N GLY A 229 -7.63 3.29 1.82
CA GLY A 229 -6.56 3.31 2.81
C GLY A 229 -6.11 1.90 3.20
N THR A 230 -5.16 1.88 4.12
CA THR A 230 -4.65 0.67 4.74
C THR A 230 -4.75 0.79 6.24
N THR A 231 -5.31 -0.19 6.92
CA THR A 231 -5.31 -0.29 8.37
C THR A 231 -4.43 -1.46 8.82
N ILE A 232 -3.44 -1.17 9.67
CA ILE A 232 -2.52 -2.13 10.27
C ILE A 232 -3.05 -2.55 11.64
N ASN A 233 -3.06 -3.86 11.89
CA ASN A 233 -3.63 -4.50 13.07
C ASN A 233 -5.05 -4.01 13.37
N PRO A 234 -6.00 -4.14 12.40
CA PRO A 234 -7.37 -3.73 12.62
C PRO A 234 -7.93 -4.53 13.80
N THR A 235 -8.42 -3.82 14.82
CA THR A 235 -9.33 -4.45 15.77
C THR A 235 -10.59 -4.80 14.99
N GLU A 236 -11.12 -6.01 15.13
CA GLU A 236 -12.28 -6.56 14.39
C GLU A 236 -13.58 -5.71 14.47
N GLN A 237 -13.55 -4.52 15.08
CA GLN A 237 -14.59 -3.51 15.05
C GLN A 237 -14.06 -2.14 14.59
N VAL A 238 -14.09 -1.86 13.28
CA VAL A 238 -14.63 -0.59 12.77
C VAL A 238 -15.16 -0.89 11.38
N VAL A 239 -16.44 -1.23 11.26
CA VAL A 239 -17.17 -0.94 10.02
C VAL A 239 -17.54 0.54 10.13
N PRO A 240 -17.05 1.45 9.27
CA PRO A 240 -17.54 2.81 9.23
C PRO A 240 -19.06 2.75 9.06
N ILE A 241 -19.80 3.08 10.11
CA ILE A 241 -21.25 3.17 10.05
C ILE A 241 -21.53 4.33 9.09
N PRO A 242 -22.26 4.11 7.97
CA PRO A 242 -22.59 5.19 7.07
C PRO A 242 -23.24 6.34 7.87
N PRO A 243 -22.88 7.61 7.62
CA PRO A 243 -23.45 8.75 8.33
C PRO A 243 -24.99 8.73 8.37
N ALA A 244 -25.62 8.13 7.35
CA ALA A 244 -27.06 7.90 7.28
C ALA A 244 -27.63 7.07 8.46
N VAL A 245 -26.91 6.06 8.95
CA VAL A 245 -27.36 5.24 10.09
C VAL A 245 -27.18 6.00 11.41
N LEU A 246 -26.13 6.82 11.53
CA LEU A 246 -25.93 7.73 12.66
C LEU A 246 -26.99 8.85 12.69
N LEU A 247 -27.39 9.34 11.51
CA LEU A 247 -28.42 10.35 11.32
C LEU A 247 -29.84 9.79 11.60
N LEU A 248 -30.12 8.54 11.22
CA LEU A 248 -31.37 7.86 11.57
C LEU A 248 -31.51 7.62 13.08
N GLY A 249 -30.42 7.25 13.76
CA GLY A 249 -30.41 7.05 15.22
C GLY A 249 -30.69 8.34 16.00
N SER A 250 -30.14 9.47 15.56
CA SER A 250 -30.37 10.79 16.18
C SER A 250 -31.71 11.42 15.77
N GLY A 251 -32.18 11.17 14.54
CA GLY A 251 -33.47 11.65 14.04
C GLY A 251 -34.68 11.01 14.74
N LEU A 252 -34.61 9.72 15.09
CA LEU A 252 -35.71 9.03 15.79
C LEU A 252 -35.91 9.54 17.22
N LEU A 253 -34.83 9.90 17.91
CA LEU A 253 -34.87 10.49 19.26
C LEU A 253 -35.46 11.91 19.25
N GLY A 254 -35.19 12.70 18.19
CA GLY A 254 -35.79 14.03 18.01
C GLY A 254 -37.32 14.00 17.84
N LEU A 255 -37.85 12.95 17.18
CA LEU A 255 -39.30 12.78 16.96
C LEU A 255 -40.06 12.32 18.21
N ILE A 256 -39.41 11.62 19.14
CA ILE A 256 -40.03 11.21 20.42
C ILE A 256 -40.06 12.37 21.44
N GLY A 257 -39.19 13.37 21.31
CA GLY A 257 -39.10 14.54 22.21
C GLY A 257 -40.13 15.65 21.96
N LEU A 258 -40.77 15.71 20.80
CA LEU A 258 -41.76 16.74 20.44
C LEU A 258 -43.19 16.32 20.80
N ARG A 259 -43.45 16.08 22.09
CA ARG A 259 -44.84 16.05 22.60
C ARG A 259 -44.94 16.65 24.00
N ARG A 260 -44.61 17.93 24.15
CA ARG A 260 -45.09 18.72 25.30
C ARG A 260 -46.41 19.39 24.92
N ARG A 261 -47.48 18.88 25.55
CA ARG A 261 -48.84 19.44 25.62
C ARG A 261 -48.78 20.95 25.91
N ALA A 262 -49.51 21.72 25.10
CA ALA A 262 -50.03 23.01 25.54
C ALA A 262 -51.23 22.74 26.47
N SER A 263 -51.15 23.29 27.69
CA SER A 263 -52.27 23.52 28.60
C SER A 263 -52.33 25.02 28.86
#